data_AF-A0A8C9Q8Y9-F1
#
_entry.id   AF-A0A8C9Q8Y9-F1
#
_cell.length_a   1.000
_cell.length_b   1.000
_cell.length_c   1.000
_cell.angle_alpha   90.00
_cell.angle_beta   90.00
_cell.angle_gamma   90.00
#
_symmetry.space_group_name_H-M   'P 1'
#
loop_
_entity.id
_entity.type
_entity.pdbx_description
1 polymer ?
#
loop_
_entity_poly.entity_id
_entity_poly.type
_entity_poly.pdbx_seq_one_letter_code
_entity_poly.pdbx_strand_id
1 'polypeptide(L)'
;MLSGGLPLSISAAELLLAAAIFCLIFWVVRASRPRVPKGLKSPPGPWGWPLIGHMLTLGKNPQVALAKLSQKYGDVLQIRIGTTPVVVLSGLDTIHQALVRQGDDFKGRPDLYTFTFVTDGKSMTFSPDSGPVWAARRRLAQSALKSFSIASDPTSASSCYLEEHVSKEAECLISKFQELMADVGHFDPYRYVVVSVANVICAICFGQRYDHNNQELLDLVDLNNEFGEVAASGYPADFIPILRYLPNPTLDGFKDLNKKFEHFIGKLVKEHYRKFEKGHIRDITDSLIEHCQDRKLDENANIQLSDEKIINVVLDIFGAGFDTVTTAISWGLMYLVTNPRIQRKIQEELDTKMGRERLVYTTRDTNLNGFYIPKGHCVFVNQWQINHDQKLWGDPSVFRPERFITSSGTVDKTLSEKVILFGLGKRKCIGETIARLEIFLFMAILMQQLEFSVSPGMKVDMTPIYGLTVKHPRCEHFQAHFCYWGLNLTVFQLLLNCGAIELKRAETENSVAWAAAFLSPVPSLLCPRVWQDSLGPEQ
;
A
#
# COMPACT_ATOMS: atom_id res chain seq x y z
N MET A 1 -22.95 26.73 41.62
CA MET A 1 -21.71 26.11 42.11
C MET A 1 -21.98 24.63 42.33
N LEU A 2 -21.14 23.73 41.79
CA LEU A 2 -21.20 22.29 42.06
C LEU A 2 -19.79 21.81 42.39
N SER A 3 -19.48 21.77 43.69
CA SER A 3 -18.17 21.38 44.23
C SER A 3 -18.36 20.20 45.18
N GLY A 4 -18.33 18.99 44.61
CA GLY A 4 -18.59 17.73 45.32
C GLY A 4 -17.51 16.68 45.03
N GLY A 5 -16.24 17.03 45.24
CA GLY A 5 -15.13 16.11 45.05
C GLY A 5 -14.99 15.13 46.22
N LEU A 6 -15.19 13.83 45.96
CA LEU A 6 -14.88 12.76 46.91
C LEU A 6 -13.37 12.52 46.98
N PRO A 7 -12.71 12.67 48.14
CA PRO A 7 -11.31 12.28 48.30
C PRO A 7 -11.19 10.76 48.46
N LEU A 8 -10.72 10.08 47.41
CA LEU A 8 -10.30 8.67 47.51
C LEU A 8 -9.00 8.58 48.33
N SER A 9 -9.14 8.37 49.65
CA SER A 9 -8.02 8.18 50.57
C SER A 9 -7.40 6.79 50.43
N ILE A 10 -6.55 6.61 49.42
CA ILE A 10 -5.81 5.37 49.17
C ILE A 10 -4.96 5.01 50.39
N SER A 11 -5.11 3.79 50.90
CA SER A 11 -4.39 3.28 52.05
C SER A 11 -2.93 2.94 51.72
N ALA A 12 -2.04 3.11 52.70
CA ALA A 12 -0.65 2.67 52.59
C ALA A 12 -0.53 1.16 52.28
N ALA A 13 -1.49 0.35 52.76
CA ALA A 13 -1.54 -1.08 52.46
C ALA A 13 -1.88 -1.36 50.97
N GLU A 14 -2.75 -0.56 50.37
CA GLU A 14 -3.13 -0.67 48.95
C GLU A 14 -1.97 -0.26 48.04
N LEU A 15 -1.26 0.82 48.41
CA LEU A 15 -0.03 1.26 47.73
C LEU A 15 1.07 0.19 47.80
N LEU A 16 1.30 -0.43 48.96
CA LEU A 16 2.26 -1.51 49.11
C LEU A 16 1.86 -2.77 48.32
N LEU A 17 0.58 -3.13 48.32
CA LEU A 17 0.07 -4.27 47.54
C LEU A 17 0.21 -4.03 46.03
N ALA A 18 -0.15 -2.83 45.55
CA ALA A 18 0.02 -2.44 44.15
C ALA A 18 1.50 -2.45 43.73
N ALA A 19 2.40 -1.93 44.58
CA ALA A 19 3.84 -1.98 44.35
C ALA A 19 4.40 -3.42 44.32
N ALA A 20 3.96 -4.29 45.23
CA ALA A 20 4.35 -5.70 45.25
C ALA A 20 3.88 -6.45 43.98
N ILE A 21 2.63 -6.24 43.56
CA ILE A 21 2.07 -6.80 42.32
C ILE A 21 2.84 -6.27 41.10
N PHE A 22 3.13 -4.97 41.03
CA PHE A 22 3.92 -4.38 39.96
C PHE A 22 5.33 -4.98 39.87
N CYS A 23 6.01 -5.13 41.00
CA CYS A 23 7.34 -5.76 41.08
C CYS A 23 7.30 -7.24 40.68
N LEU A 24 6.29 -8.00 41.09
CA LEU A 24 6.10 -9.40 40.69
C LEU A 24 5.88 -9.52 39.17
N ILE A 25 4.98 -8.73 38.60
CA ILE A 25 4.72 -8.67 37.15
C ILE A 25 6.00 -8.29 36.40
N PHE A 26 6.73 -7.28 36.85
CA PHE A 26 7.99 -6.85 36.25
C PHE A 26 9.06 -7.94 36.29
N TRP A 27 9.17 -8.67 37.41
CA TRP A 27 10.10 -9.80 37.55
C TRP A 27 9.73 -10.96 36.62
N VAL A 28 8.46 -11.35 36.55
CA VAL A 28 7.97 -12.40 35.63
C VAL A 28 8.23 -12.02 34.17
N VAL A 29 7.90 -10.79 33.76
CA VAL A 29 8.14 -10.25 32.39
C VAL A 29 9.65 -10.07 32.08
N ARG A 30 10.52 -10.05 33.09
CA ARG A 30 11.98 -10.08 32.91
C ARG A 30 12.53 -11.50 32.84
N ALA A 31 12.00 -12.43 33.63
CA ALA A 31 12.42 -13.82 33.70
C ALA A 31 11.98 -14.65 32.48
N SER A 32 10.84 -14.32 31.86
CA SER A 32 10.30 -14.99 30.68
C SER A 32 10.98 -14.61 29.35
N ARG A 33 12.02 -13.77 29.38
CA ARG A 33 12.75 -13.35 28.16
C ARG A 33 13.59 -14.50 27.58
N PRO A 34 13.63 -14.68 26.25
CA PRO A 34 14.51 -15.67 25.62
C PRO A 34 15.98 -15.47 26.02
N ARG A 35 16.67 -16.57 26.33
CA ARG A 35 18.13 -16.54 26.58
C ARG A 35 18.85 -16.26 25.27
N VAL A 36 19.66 -15.20 25.25
CA VAL A 36 20.53 -14.87 24.11
C VAL A 36 21.64 -15.93 24.00
N PRO A 37 21.97 -16.45 22.79
CA PRO A 37 23.11 -17.33 22.60
C PRO A 37 24.43 -16.67 23.01
N LYS A 38 25.39 -17.48 23.48
CA LYS A 38 26.74 -17.00 23.84
C LYS A 38 27.40 -16.32 22.64
N GLY A 39 28.00 -15.14 22.87
CA GLY A 39 28.70 -14.35 21.86
C GLY A 39 27.84 -13.33 21.11
N LEU A 40 26.51 -13.35 21.26
CA LEU A 40 25.60 -12.42 20.58
C LEU A 40 24.91 -11.48 21.56
N LYS A 41 24.31 -10.40 21.04
CA LYS A 41 23.54 -9.41 21.80
C LYS A 41 22.09 -9.39 21.31
N SER A 42 21.14 -9.10 22.20
CA SER A 42 19.79 -8.65 21.81
C SER A 42 19.87 -7.30 21.08
N PRO A 43 18.93 -6.99 20.18
CA PRO A 43 18.81 -5.64 19.64
C PRO A 43 18.64 -4.59 20.75
N PRO A 44 19.19 -3.38 20.59
CA PRO A 44 18.96 -2.25 21.49
C PRO A 44 17.49 -1.79 21.47
N GLY A 45 17.07 -1.06 22.49
CA GLY A 45 15.74 -0.46 22.54
C GLY A 45 15.53 0.47 23.73
N PRO A 46 14.48 1.29 23.71
CA PRO A 46 14.08 2.11 24.86
C PRO A 46 13.58 1.27 26.03
N TRP A 47 13.41 1.92 27.19
CA TRP A 47 12.61 1.36 28.28
C TRP A 47 11.12 1.44 27.91
N GLY A 48 10.36 0.41 28.30
CA GLY A 48 8.92 0.34 28.07
C GLY A 48 8.21 -0.35 29.23
N TRP A 49 6.96 0.04 29.45
CA TRP A 49 6.13 -0.32 30.59
C TRP A 49 5.96 -1.84 30.75
N PRO A 50 5.77 -2.37 31.98
CA PRO A 50 5.68 -3.81 32.21
C PRO A 50 4.55 -4.50 31.44
N LEU A 51 3.34 -3.91 31.44
CA LEU A 51 2.16 -4.50 30.79
C LEU A 51 1.99 -4.08 29.33
N ILE A 52 2.02 -2.77 29.02
CA ILE A 52 1.68 -2.23 27.68
C ILE A 52 2.90 -2.00 26.77
N GLY A 53 4.12 -2.18 27.27
CA GLY A 53 5.35 -1.94 26.52
C GLY A 53 5.48 -0.48 26.07
N HIS A 54 5.45 -0.25 24.77
CA HIS A 54 5.71 1.03 24.11
C HIS A 54 4.51 1.54 23.30
N MET A 55 3.31 0.97 23.51
CA MET A 55 2.11 1.35 22.77
C MET A 55 1.82 2.86 22.82
N LEU A 56 1.99 3.48 24.00
CA LEU A 56 1.86 4.94 24.17
C LEU A 56 2.95 5.75 23.45
N THR A 57 4.12 5.15 23.21
CA THR A 57 5.23 5.77 22.45
C THR A 57 4.96 5.75 20.95
N LEU A 58 4.23 4.75 20.44
CA LEU A 58 3.82 4.68 19.03
C LEU A 58 2.70 5.69 18.73
N GLY A 59 1.72 5.80 19.62
CA GLY A 59 0.58 6.72 19.48
C GLY A 59 -0.20 6.51 18.17
N LYS A 60 -0.72 7.60 17.60
CA LYS A 60 -1.45 7.58 16.32
C LYS A 60 -0.58 7.51 15.07
N ASN A 61 0.75 7.63 15.18
CA ASN A 61 1.67 7.63 14.04
C ASN A 61 2.91 6.75 14.32
N PRO A 62 2.74 5.40 14.36
CA PRO A 62 3.82 4.47 14.65
C PRO A 62 5.04 4.62 13.72
N GLN A 63 4.82 4.87 12.43
CA GLN A 63 5.88 5.07 11.43
C GLN A 63 6.83 6.23 11.77
N VAL A 64 6.29 7.35 12.27
CA VAL A 64 7.06 8.54 12.68
C VAL A 64 7.73 8.31 14.04
N ALA A 65 7.02 7.68 14.99
CA ALA A 65 7.58 7.34 16.30
C ALA A 65 8.76 6.36 16.17
N LEU A 66 8.64 5.35 15.31
CA LEU A 66 9.68 4.36 15.06
C LEU A 66 10.88 4.97 14.32
N ALA A 67 10.68 5.90 13.39
CA ALA A 67 11.79 6.62 12.74
C ALA A 67 12.60 7.46 13.74
N LYS A 68 11.94 8.13 14.69
CA LYS A 68 12.60 8.85 15.80
C LYS A 68 13.33 7.90 16.76
N LEU A 69 12.87 6.66 16.91
CA LEU A 69 13.56 5.65 17.70
C LEU A 69 14.78 5.08 16.96
N SER A 70 14.73 4.80 15.66
CA SER A 70 15.91 4.28 14.93
C SER A 70 17.02 5.32 14.77
N GLN A 71 16.70 6.61 14.71
CA GLN A 71 17.70 7.69 14.84
C GLN A 71 18.51 7.62 16.16
N LYS A 72 17.97 7.03 17.23
CA LYS A 72 18.62 6.94 18.56
C LYS A 72 19.17 5.54 18.88
N TYR A 73 18.49 4.48 18.45
CA TYR A 73 18.83 3.09 18.77
C TYR A 73 19.45 2.31 17.59
N GLY A 74 19.50 2.90 16.40
CA GLY A 74 20.05 2.31 15.19
C GLY A 74 19.03 1.54 14.34
N ASP A 75 19.51 1.04 13.20
CA ASP A 75 18.73 0.36 12.17
C ASP A 75 18.01 -0.92 12.62
N VAL A 76 18.54 -1.60 13.64
CA VAL A 76 17.96 -2.83 14.22
C VAL A 76 17.64 -2.53 15.68
N LEU A 77 16.38 -2.32 16.00
CA LEU A 77 15.92 -2.07 17.38
C LEU A 77 14.78 -3.00 17.77
N GLN A 78 14.60 -3.19 19.07
CA GLN A 78 13.50 -3.97 19.63
C GLN A 78 12.61 -3.11 20.51
N ILE A 79 11.30 -3.16 20.25
CA ILE A 79 10.26 -2.66 21.14
C ILE A 79 9.41 -3.84 21.67
N ARG A 80 8.34 -3.46 22.36
CA ARG A 80 7.26 -4.35 22.83
C ARG A 80 5.94 -3.63 22.67
N ILE A 81 4.90 -4.34 22.23
CA ILE A 81 3.51 -3.87 22.28
C ILE A 81 2.76 -4.90 23.14
N GLY A 82 2.11 -4.45 24.21
CA GLY A 82 1.68 -5.38 25.26
C GLY A 82 2.90 -6.12 25.86
N THR A 83 2.80 -7.43 26.05
CA THR A 83 3.93 -8.31 26.40
C THR A 83 4.81 -8.67 25.20
N THR A 84 4.23 -8.73 23.99
CA THR A 84 4.86 -9.22 22.75
C THR A 84 6.08 -8.39 22.31
N PRO A 85 7.24 -9.00 22.05
CA PRO A 85 8.39 -8.33 21.45
C PRO A 85 8.18 -8.10 19.95
N VAL A 86 8.60 -6.93 19.46
CA VAL A 86 8.59 -6.59 18.02
C VAL A 86 9.96 -6.01 17.66
N VAL A 87 10.60 -6.59 16.65
CA VAL A 87 11.82 -6.03 16.05
C VAL A 87 11.41 -5.02 14.98
N VAL A 88 12.11 -3.89 14.92
CA VAL A 88 11.87 -2.85 13.95
C VAL A 88 13.14 -2.63 13.16
N LEU A 89 13.03 -2.72 11.83
CA LEU A 89 14.09 -2.47 10.89
C LEU A 89 13.92 -1.07 10.28
N SER A 90 15.03 -0.38 10.11
CA SER A 90 15.22 0.91 9.45
C SER A 90 16.53 0.87 8.66
N GLY A 91 16.79 1.87 7.82
CA GLY A 91 17.99 1.92 6.98
C GLY A 91 17.93 1.00 5.76
N LEU A 92 18.35 1.51 4.60
CA LEU A 92 18.26 0.78 3.33
C LEU A 92 19.11 -0.50 3.35
N ASP A 93 20.39 -0.40 3.71
CA ASP A 93 21.31 -1.54 3.75
C ASP A 93 20.91 -2.63 4.76
N THR A 94 20.34 -2.24 5.90
CA THR A 94 19.88 -3.19 6.93
C THR A 94 18.59 -3.88 6.51
N ILE A 95 17.62 -3.15 5.95
CA ILE A 95 16.38 -3.75 5.40
C ILE A 95 16.71 -4.61 4.16
N HIS A 96 17.71 -4.23 3.37
CA HIS A 96 18.25 -5.05 2.30
C HIS A 96 19.00 -6.28 2.85
N GLN A 97 19.80 -6.18 3.91
CA GLN A 97 20.43 -7.36 4.51
C GLN A 97 19.36 -8.36 5.03
N ALA A 98 18.31 -7.87 5.69
CA ALA A 98 17.22 -8.70 6.21
C ALA A 98 16.28 -9.25 5.11
N LEU A 99 15.53 -8.38 4.43
CA LEU A 99 14.54 -8.82 3.43
C LEU A 99 15.21 -9.36 2.16
N VAL A 100 16.28 -8.69 1.70
CA VAL A 100 17.00 -9.12 0.50
C VAL A 100 18.02 -10.21 0.81
N ARG A 101 19.03 -10.06 1.67
CA ARG A 101 20.05 -11.12 1.82
C ARG A 101 19.63 -12.27 2.74
N GLN A 102 18.58 -12.10 3.54
CA GLN A 102 18.11 -13.05 4.54
C GLN A 102 16.62 -13.44 4.35
N GLY A 103 16.00 -13.18 3.20
CA GLY A 103 14.56 -13.32 2.99
C GLY A 103 13.83 -14.67 3.20
N ASP A 104 14.45 -15.78 3.65
CA ASP A 104 13.72 -17.03 4.01
C ASP A 104 13.37 -17.14 5.51
N ASP A 105 14.04 -16.44 6.42
CA ASP A 105 13.55 -16.26 7.80
C ASP A 105 12.68 -15.00 7.92
N PHE A 106 12.91 -13.98 7.09
CA PHE A 106 12.05 -12.79 7.03
C PHE A 106 10.80 -12.90 6.10
N LYS A 107 10.53 -14.06 5.47
CA LYS A 107 9.28 -14.29 4.70
C LYS A 107 8.08 -14.70 5.55
N GLY A 108 8.26 -14.88 6.86
CA GLY A 108 7.17 -15.24 7.77
C GLY A 108 6.05 -14.19 7.79
N ARG A 109 4.89 -14.57 8.32
CA ARG A 109 3.87 -13.64 8.80
C ARG A 109 3.62 -13.92 10.29
N PRO A 110 3.46 -12.89 11.12
CA PRO A 110 3.03 -13.07 12.50
C PRO A 110 1.58 -13.58 12.53
N ASP A 111 1.28 -14.45 13.48
CA ASP A 111 -0.06 -14.96 13.74
C ASP A 111 -0.85 -13.90 14.54
N LEU A 112 -1.51 -13.00 13.82
CA LEU A 112 -2.26 -11.86 14.37
C LEU A 112 -3.76 -12.13 14.33
N TYR A 113 -4.48 -11.64 15.35
CA TYR A 113 -5.92 -11.83 15.50
C TYR A 113 -6.73 -11.08 14.45
N THR A 114 -6.27 -9.91 14.01
CA THR A 114 -6.84 -9.20 12.85
C THR A 114 -6.72 -10.04 11.58
N PHE A 115 -5.57 -10.69 11.36
CA PHE A 115 -5.30 -11.48 10.16
C PHE A 115 -6.13 -12.78 10.09
N THR A 116 -6.66 -13.30 11.21
CA THR A 116 -7.56 -14.47 11.19
C THR A 116 -8.93 -14.19 10.56
N PHE A 117 -9.30 -12.92 10.36
CA PHE A 117 -10.57 -12.55 9.69
C PHE A 117 -10.42 -12.28 8.19
N VAL A 118 -9.21 -12.34 7.63
CA VAL A 118 -8.98 -12.05 6.20
C VAL A 118 -8.99 -13.35 5.40
N THR A 119 -10.01 -13.55 4.55
CA THR A 119 -10.29 -14.83 3.82
C THR A 119 -10.35 -16.04 4.75
N ASP A 120 -11.15 -15.96 5.83
CA ASP A 120 -11.26 -16.97 6.89
C ASP A 120 -9.87 -17.46 7.40
N GLY A 121 -8.94 -16.53 7.57
CA GLY A 121 -7.54 -16.78 7.97
C GLY A 121 -6.66 -17.46 6.92
N LYS A 122 -7.17 -17.67 5.70
CA LYS A 122 -6.51 -18.42 4.60
C LYS A 122 -5.84 -17.52 3.57
N SER A 123 -5.78 -16.20 3.77
CA SER A 123 -5.10 -15.25 2.87
C SER A 123 -3.68 -15.67 2.50
N MET A 124 -3.30 -15.53 1.24
CA MET A 124 -1.92 -15.68 0.76
C MET A 124 -0.98 -14.59 1.31
N THR A 125 -1.52 -13.39 1.55
CA THR A 125 -0.78 -12.20 2.01
C THR A 125 -0.62 -12.15 3.53
N PHE A 126 -1.67 -12.51 4.28
CA PHE A 126 -1.78 -12.28 5.72
C PHE A 126 -1.65 -13.54 6.59
N SER A 127 -2.01 -14.74 6.10
CA SER A 127 -1.90 -15.96 6.92
C SER A 127 -0.44 -16.28 7.30
N PRO A 128 -0.19 -16.97 8.44
CA PRO A 128 1.15 -17.34 8.88
C PRO A 128 1.91 -18.31 7.95
N ASP A 129 1.24 -18.89 6.94
CA ASP A 129 1.90 -19.75 5.96
C ASP A 129 2.95 -18.96 5.14
N SER A 130 4.14 -19.55 5.10
CA SER A 130 5.31 -19.09 4.35
C SER A 130 6.12 -20.27 3.77
N GLY A 131 5.52 -21.46 3.77
CA GLY A 131 6.12 -22.72 3.32
C GLY A 131 5.88 -23.01 1.83
N PRO A 132 5.94 -24.29 1.42
CA PRO A 132 5.70 -24.69 0.03
C PRO A 132 4.30 -24.34 -0.49
N VAL A 133 3.28 -24.39 0.38
CA VAL A 133 1.88 -24.09 0.01
C VAL A 133 1.73 -22.60 -0.33
N TRP A 134 2.17 -21.69 0.54
CA TRP A 134 2.30 -20.26 0.23
C TRP A 134 3.11 -20.01 -1.06
N ALA A 135 4.25 -20.66 -1.22
CA ALA A 135 5.11 -20.47 -2.40
C ALA A 135 4.44 -20.95 -3.71
N ALA A 136 3.62 -22.01 -3.66
CA ALA A 136 2.82 -22.46 -4.80
C ALA A 136 1.72 -21.46 -5.15
N ARG A 137 0.91 -21.04 -4.16
CA ARG A 137 -0.15 -20.02 -4.33
C ARG A 137 0.41 -18.72 -4.92
N ARG A 138 1.56 -18.26 -4.42
CA ARG A 138 2.24 -17.07 -4.92
C ARG A 138 2.71 -17.22 -6.38
N ARG A 139 3.19 -18.39 -6.80
CA ARG A 139 3.53 -18.64 -8.22
C ARG A 139 2.31 -18.61 -9.11
N LEU A 140 1.19 -19.23 -8.69
CA LEU A 140 -0.08 -19.17 -9.42
C LEU A 140 -0.55 -17.71 -9.58
N ALA A 141 -0.56 -16.95 -8.49
CA ALA A 141 -0.89 -15.52 -8.50
C ALA A 141 0.00 -14.72 -9.49
N GLN A 142 1.31 -14.92 -9.44
CA GLN A 142 2.27 -14.23 -10.32
C GLN A 142 2.12 -14.65 -11.79
N SER A 143 1.78 -15.91 -12.07
CA SER A 143 1.58 -16.41 -13.42
C SER A 143 0.28 -15.87 -14.02
N ALA A 144 -0.83 -15.97 -13.27
CA ALA A 144 -2.13 -15.49 -13.72
C ALA A 144 -2.12 -13.96 -13.92
N LEU A 145 -1.54 -13.20 -12.98
CA LEU A 145 -1.34 -11.75 -13.16
C LEU A 145 -0.55 -11.43 -14.43
N LYS A 146 0.52 -12.18 -14.76
CA LYS A 146 1.25 -11.95 -16.01
C LYS A 146 0.37 -12.21 -17.24
N SER A 147 -0.38 -13.32 -17.25
CA SER A 147 -1.22 -13.73 -18.38
C SER A 147 -2.38 -12.78 -18.67
N PHE A 148 -3.01 -12.19 -17.65
CA PHE A 148 -4.21 -11.37 -17.81
C PHE A 148 -3.97 -9.87 -17.56
N SER A 149 -2.73 -9.39 -17.69
CA SER A 149 -2.44 -7.94 -17.64
C SER A 149 -1.28 -7.50 -18.54
N ILE A 150 -0.15 -8.21 -18.52
CA ILE A 150 1.07 -7.82 -19.26
C ILE A 150 1.18 -8.56 -20.61
N ALA A 151 0.45 -9.65 -20.80
CA ALA A 151 0.30 -10.27 -22.12
C ALA A 151 -0.52 -9.38 -23.06
N SER A 152 -0.26 -9.48 -24.36
CA SER A 152 -1.05 -8.86 -25.42
C SER A 152 -2.51 -9.32 -25.35
N ASP A 153 -3.44 -8.38 -25.50
CA ASP A 153 -4.86 -8.72 -25.63
C ASP A 153 -5.09 -9.34 -27.04
N PRO A 154 -5.68 -10.54 -27.19
CA PRO A 154 -5.95 -11.15 -28.49
C PRO A 154 -6.87 -10.34 -29.42
N THR A 155 -7.57 -9.33 -28.90
CA THR A 155 -8.42 -8.40 -29.66
C THR A 155 -7.66 -7.15 -30.14
N SER A 156 -6.45 -6.90 -29.62
CA SER A 156 -5.57 -5.79 -30.03
C SER A 156 -4.34 -6.28 -30.78
N ALA A 157 -3.90 -5.49 -31.77
CA ALA A 157 -2.68 -5.76 -32.51
C ALA A 157 -1.40 -5.23 -31.82
N SER A 158 -1.50 -4.42 -30.75
CA SER A 158 -0.37 -3.62 -30.26
C SER A 158 -0.24 -3.42 -28.75
N SER A 159 -1.33 -3.58 -27.99
CA SER A 159 -1.41 -3.27 -26.55
C SER A 159 -1.55 -4.54 -25.69
N CYS A 160 -1.39 -4.37 -24.37
CA CYS A 160 -1.64 -5.42 -23.38
C CYS A 160 -2.99 -5.23 -22.67
N TYR A 161 -3.54 -6.31 -22.08
CA TYR A 161 -4.83 -6.27 -21.35
C TYR A 161 -4.92 -5.10 -20.35
N LEU A 162 -3.84 -4.82 -19.61
CA LEU A 162 -3.80 -3.71 -18.66
C LEU A 162 -3.95 -2.35 -19.32
N GLU A 163 -3.35 -2.16 -20.50
CA GLU A 163 -3.36 -0.91 -21.24
C GLU A 163 -4.75 -0.64 -21.84
N GLU A 164 -5.41 -1.67 -22.39
CA GLU A 164 -6.80 -1.59 -22.83
C GLU A 164 -7.75 -1.26 -21.69
N HIS A 165 -7.64 -1.95 -20.56
CA HIS A 165 -8.52 -1.73 -19.41
C HIS A 165 -8.31 -0.35 -18.78
N VAL A 166 -7.06 0.09 -18.60
CA VAL A 166 -6.77 1.41 -18.01
C VAL A 166 -7.16 2.55 -18.94
N SER A 167 -6.92 2.44 -20.25
CA SER A 167 -7.32 3.49 -21.21
C SER A 167 -8.84 3.67 -21.20
N LYS A 168 -9.59 2.55 -21.26
CA LYS A 168 -11.05 2.56 -21.19
C LYS A 168 -11.61 3.13 -19.89
N GLU A 169 -11.06 2.75 -18.74
CA GLU A 169 -11.53 3.27 -17.44
C GLU A 169 -11.07 4.72 -17.18
N ALA A 170 -9.99 5.17 -17.83
CA ALA A 170 -9.56 6.57 -17.84
C ALA A 170 -10.49 7.45 -18.70
N GLU A 171 -10.87 7.00 -19.91
CA GLU A 171 -11.89 7.67 -20.73
C GLU A 171 -13.25 7.77 -20.01
N CYS A 172 -13.67 6.70 -19.34
CA CYS A 172 -14.87 6.70 -18.49
C CYS A 172 -14.74 7.70 -17.33
N LEU A 173 -13.58 7.77 -16.68
CA LEU A 173 -13.32 8.69 -15.57
C LEU A 173 -13.31 10.16 -16.02
N ILE A 174 -12.70 10.47 -17.16
CA ILE A 174 -12.71 11.80 -17.79
C ILE A 174 -14.14 12.21 -18.12
N SER A 175 -14.93 11.30 -18.73
CA SER A 175 -16.34 11.52 -19.03
C SER A 175 -17.16 11.78 -17.76
N LYS A 176 -16.88 11.07 -16.66
CA LYS A 176 -17.55 11.30 -15.37
C LYS A 176 -17.14 12.62 -14.71
N PHE A 177 -15.89 13.04 -14.85
CA PHE A 177 -15.46 14.37 -14.41
C PHE A 177 -16.09 15.49 -15.27
N GLN A 178 -16.35 15.29 -16.56
CA GLN A 178 -17.12 16.24 -17.39
C GLN A 178 -18.54 16.44 -16.85
N GLU A 179 -19.24 15.33 -16.56
CA GLU A 179 -20.59 15.34 -15.99
C GLU A 179 -20.63 16.11 -14.65
N LEU A 180 -19.73 15.78 -13.72
CA LEU A 180 -19.67 16.40 -12.40
C LEU A 180 -19.30 17.89 -12.45
N MET A 181 -18.43 18.29 -13.37
CA MET A 181 -18.07 19.69 -13.58
C MET A 181 -19.17 20.50 -14.28
N ALA A 182 -20.08 19.86 -15.02
CA ALA A 182 -21.23 20.49 -15.65
C ALA A 182 -22.45 20.63 -14.71
N ASP A 183 -22.63 19.69 -13.77
CA ASP A 183 -23.74 19.65 -12.82
C ASP A 183 -23.42 20.39 -11.51
N VAL A 184 -22.40 19.93 -10.78
CA VAL A 184 -22.06 20.43 -9.42
C VAL A 184 -20.90 21.43 -9.45
N GLY A 185 -20.03 21.35 -10.47
CA GLY A 185 -18.86 22.23 -10.62
C GLY A 185 -17.69 21.92 -9.67
N HIS A 186 -17.83 20.88 -8.84
CA HIS A 186 -16.77 20.32 -7.99
C HIS A 186 -17.08 18.85 -7.64
N PHE A 187 -16.07 18.10 -7.19
CA PHE A 187 -16.22 16.68 -6.81
C PHE A 187 -15.17 16.21 -5.80
N ASP A 188 -15.37 14.99 -5.25
CA ASP A 188 -14.34 14.24 -4.51
C ASP A 188 -13.66 13.24 -5.47
N PRO A 189 -12.35 13.34 -5.74
CA PRO A 189 -11.67 12.49 -6.72
C PRO A 189 -11.63 11.02 -6.29
N TYR A 190 -11.52 10.73 -4.99
CA TYR A 190 -11.38 9.35 -4.50
C TYR A 190 -12.60 8.52 -4.87
N ARG A 191 -13.81 9.10 -4.75
CA ARG A 191 -15.11 8.45 -5.02
C ARG A 191 -15.25 7.91 -6.45
N TYR A 192 -14.53 8.49 -7.43
CA TYR A 192 -14.62 8.07 -8.83
C TYR A 192 -13.36 7.32 -9.29
N VAL A 193 -12.18 7.73 -8.82
CA VAL A 193 -10.92 6.99 -9.03
C VAL A 193 -11.04 5.56 -8.49
N VAL A 194 -11.63 5.37 -7.30
CA VAL A 194 -11.74 4.04 -6.69
C VAL A 194 -12.55 3.06 -7.55
N VAL A 195 -13.60 3.51 -8.24
CA VAL A 195 -14.39 2.64 -9.12
C VAL A 195 -13.66 2.35 -10.42
N SER A 196 -13.04 3.35 -11.06
CA SER A 196 -12.25 3.13 -12.29
C SER A 196 -11.08 2.17 -12.06
N VAL A 197 -10.36 2.30 -10.94
CA VAL A 197 -9.28 1.37 -10.56
C VAL A 197 -9.85 -0.01 -10.18
N ALA A 198 -10.95 -0.08 -9.43
CA ALA A 198 -11.60 -1.35 -9.11
C ALA A 198 -12.08 -2.07 -10.38
N ASN A 199 -12.56 -1.36 -11.40
CA ASN A 199 -12.95 -1.91 -12.69
C ASN A 199 -11.77 -2.53 -13.45
N VAL A 200 -10.60 -1.89 -13.47
CA VAL A 200 -9.39 -2.46 -14.10
C VAL A 200 -9.05 -3.82 -13.49
N ILE A 201 -8.91 -3.90 -12.16
CA ILE A 201 -8.59 -5.17 -11.50
C ILE A 201 -9.77 -6.16 -11.49
N CYS A 202 -11.03 -5.70 -11.59
CA CYS A 202 -12.19 -6.57 -11.75
C CYS A 202 -12.21 -7.24 -13.12
N ALA A 203 -11.85 -6.53 -14.19
CA ALA A 203 -11.75 -7.09 -15.54
C ALA A 203 -10.68 -8.19 -15.59
N ILE A 204 -9.49 -7.90 -15.05
CA ILE A 204 -8.36 -8.86 -14.93
C ILE A 204 -8.74 -10.11 -14.13
N CYS A 205 -9.53 -9.95 -13.06
CA CYS A 205 -9.88 -11.05 -12.16
C CYS A 205 -11.13 -11.85 -12.55
N PHE A 206 -12.13 -11.22 -13.19
CA PHE A 206 -13.51 -11.72 -13.28
C PHE A 206 -14.23 -11.38 -14.60
N GLY A 207 -13.51 -10.86 -15.60
CA GLY A 207 -14.07 -10.47 -16.90
C GLY A 207 -15.19 -9.42 -16.82
N GLN A 208 -15.26 -8.64 -15.74
CA GLN A 208 -16.41 -7.76 -15.42
C GLN A 208 -15.98 -6.34 -15.04
N ARG A 209 -16.92 -5.40 -15.20
CA ARG A 209 -16.80 -3.99 -14.80
C ARG A 209 -18.17 -3.49 -14.31
N TYR A 210 -18.15 -2.44 -13.50
CA TYR A 210 -19.32 -1.84 -12.89
C TYR A 210 -19.48 -0.36 -13.26
N ASP A 211 -20.70 0.14 -13.09
CA ASP A 211 -21.00 1.57 -13.20
C ASP A 211 -20.52 2.34 -11.94
N HIS A 212 -20.16 3.62 -12.10
CA HIS A 212 -19.71 4.49 -11.00
C HIS A 212 -20.75 4.73 -9.89
N ASN A 213 -22.00 4.27 -10.06
CA ASN A 213 -23.08 4.31 -9.07
C ASN A 213 -23.50 2.91 -8.57
N ASN A 214 -22.75 1.85 -8.89
CA ASN A 214 -23.07 0.48 -8.45
C ASN A 214 -22.87 0.31 -6.93
N GLN A 215 -23.95 0.25 -6.16
CA GLN A 215 -23.88 0.16 -4.69
C GLN A 215 -23.16 -1.10 -4.18
N GLU A 216 -23.26 -2.25 -4.86
CA GLU A 216 -22.62 -3.50 -4.41
C GLU A 216 -21.09 -3.38 -4.43
N LEU A 217 -20.52 -2.65 -5.40
CA LEU A 217 -19.09 -2.32 -5.41
C LEU A 217 -18.74 -1.22 -4.40
N LEU A 218 -19.57 -0.18 -4.27
CA LEU A 218 -19.31 0.96 -3.40
C LEU A 218 -19.29 0.59 -1.92
N ASP A 219 -20.23 -0.27 -1.48
CA ASP A 219 -20.27 -0.86 -0.13
C ASP A 219 -19.02 -1.69 0.24
N LEU A 220 -18.15 -1.99 -0.73
CA LEU A 220 -16.87 -2.68 -0.53
C LEU A 220 -15.68 -1.72 -0.57
N VAL A 221 -15.68 -0.74 -1.49
CA VAL A 221 -14.47 0.07 -1.78
C VAL A 221 -14.41 1.40 -1.02
N ASP A 222 -15.54 2.02 -0.66
CA ASP A 222 -15.55 3.21 0.21
C ASP A 222 -15.37 2.84 1.70
N LEU A 223 -15.79 1.63 2.13
CA LEU A 223 -15.55 1.07 3.47
C LEU A 223 -14.13 0.50 3.67
N ASN A 224 -13.19 0.73 2.75
CA ASN A 224 -11.87 0.11 2.84
C ASN A 224 -10.91 0.80 3.84
N ASN A 225 -11.32 1.91 4.47
CA ASN A 225 -10.53 2.59 5.49
C ASN A 225 -10.40 1.72 6.76
N GLU A 226 -11.46 0.99 7.11
CA GLU A 226 -11.52 0.02 8.20
C GLU A 226 -10.53 -1.14 7.99
N PHE A 227 -10.33 -1.59 6.74
CA PHE A 227 -9.25 -2.52 6.40
C PHE A 227 -7.88 -1.89 6.64
N GLY A 228 -7.69 -0.65 6.15
CA GLY A 228 -6.47 0.11 6.33
C GLY A 228 -6.07 0.28 7.80
N GLU A 229 -6.99 0.71 8.67
CA GLU A 229 -6.71 0.95 10.09
C GLU A 229 -6.45 -0.35 10.87
N VAL A 230 -7.30 -1.37 10.69
CA VAL A 230 -7.25 -2.59 11.52
C VAL A 230 -6.14 -3.55 11.09
N ALA A 231 -5.80 -3.63 9.79
CA ALA A 231 -4.67 -4.42 9.32
C ALA A 231 -3.30 -3.70 9.48
N ALA A 232 -3.26 -2.52 10.11
CA ALA A 232 -2.05 -1.72 10.25
C ALA A 232 -1.04 -2.32 11.24
N SER A 233 0.25 -2.02 11.01
CA SER A 233 1.34 -2.49 11.88
C SER A 233 1.28 -1.86 13.28
N GLY A 234 0.88 -2.65 14.28
CA GLY A 234 0.80 -2.22 15.67
C GLY A 234 -0.61 -2.01 16.20
N TYR A 235 -1.66 -2.43 15.47
CA TYR A 235 -3.05 -2.33 15.92
C TYR A 235 -3.26 -2.97 17.32
N PRO A 236 -3.78 -2.22 18.33
CA PRO A 236 -3.71 -2.66 19.73
C PRO A 236 -4.36 -4.00 20.07
N ALA A 237 -5.44 -4.40 19.39
CA ALA A 237 -6.18 -5.62 19.73
C ALA A 237 -5.40 -6.91 19.41
N ASP A 238 -4.43 -6.86 18.50
CA ASP A 238 -3.52 -7.98 18.26
C ASP A 238 -2.62 -8.27 19.45
N PHE A 239 -2.15 -7.22 20.12
CA PHE A 239 -1.13 -7.30 21.17
C PHE A 239 -1.70 -7.28 22.60
N ILE A 240 -2.96 -6.86 22.77
CA ILE A 240 -3.63 -6.79 24.08
C ILE A 240 -4.99 -7.52 24.00
N PRO A 241 -5.06 -8.81 24.39
CA PRO A 241 -6.23 -9.66 24.17
C PRO A 241 -7.56 -9.14 24.74
N ILE A 242 -7.57 -8.36 25.82
CA ILE A 242 -8.82 -7.82 26.40
C ILE A 242 -9.55 -6.88 25.42
N LEU A 243 -8.82 -6.18 24.56
CA LEU A 243 -9.38 -5.25 23.56
C LEU A 243 -10.15 -5.97 22.42
N ARG A 244 -10.11 -7.30 22.38
CA ARG A 244 -10.87 -8.15 21.45
C ARG A 244 -12.29 -8.44 21.94
N TYR A 245 -12.58 -8.20 23.22
CA TYR A 245 -13.85 -8.50 23.90
C TYR A 245 -14.59 -7.24 24.39
N LEU A 246 -13.94 -6.08 24.35
CA LEU A 246 -14.59 -4.79 24.59
C LEU A 246 -15.28 -4.29 23.30
N PRO A 247 -16.36 -3.50 23.39
CA PRO A 247 -17.00 -2.91 22.21
C PRO A 247 -16.00 -2.10 21.38
N ASN A 248 -15.85 -2.45 20.10
CA ASN A 248 -14.85 -1.88 19.22
C ASN A 248 -15.43 -1.74 17.79
N PRO A 249 -16.07 -0.61 17.46
CA PRO A 249 -16.79 -0.46 16.20
C PRO A 249 -15.87 -0.56 14.98
N THR A 250 -14.61 -0.12 15.06
CA THR A 250 -13.62 -0.25 13.98
C THR A 250 -13.31 -1.73 13.69
N LEU A 251 -13.11 -2.53 14.74
CA LEU A 251 -12.88 -3.97 14.61
C LEU A 251 -14.13 -4.72 14.11
N ASP A 252 -15.33 -4.29 14.49
CA ASP A 252 -16.58 -4.91 14.05
C ASP A 252 -16.94 -4.53 12.61
N GLY A 253 -16.69 -3.28 12.19
CA GLY A 253 -16.73 -2.85 10.79
C GLY A 253 -15.73 -3.61 9.92
N PHE A 254 -14.50 -3.82 10.39
CA PHE A 254 -13.50 -4.66 9.72
C PHE A 254 -13.98 -6.12 9.52
N LYS A 255 -14.65 -6.72 10.52
CA LYS A 255 -15.23 -8.07 10.38
C LYS A 255 -16.39 -8.10 9.38
N ASP A 256 -17.22 -7.06 9.34
CA ASP A 256 -18.33 -6.95 8.40
C ASP A 256 -17.84 -6.76 6.95
N LEU A 257 -16.84 -5.88 6.76
CA LEU A 257 -16.17 -5.67 5.48
C LEU A 257 -15.58 -6.97 4.91
N ASN A 258 -14.81 -7.72 5.70
CA ASN A 258 -14.23 -8.98 5.23
C ASN A 258 -15.33 -10.00 4.82
N LYS A 259 -16.44 -10.07 5.55
CA LYS A 259 -17.60 -10.93 5.17
C LYS A 259 -18.28 -10.47 3.87
N LYS A 260 -18.50 -9.15 3.70
CA LYS A 260 -19.06 -8.58 2.46
C LYS A 260 -18.15 -8.89 1.27
N PHE A 261 -16.85 -8.73 1.45
CA PHE A 261 -15.82 -9.01 0.44
C PHE A 261 -15.76 -10.50 0.07
N GLU A 262 -15.76 -11.39 1.06
CA GLU A 262 -15.87 -12.85 0.84
C GLU A 262 -17.19 -13.24 0.14
N HIS A 263 -18.31 -12.60 0.48
CA HIS A 263 -19.60 -12.85 -0.16
C HIS A 263 -19.61 -12.42 -1.63
N PHE A 264 -19.16 -11.20 -1.93
CA PHE A 264 -19.12 -10.63 -3.28
C PHE A 264 -18.22 -11.44 -4.22
N ILE A 265 -16.98 -11.72 -3.81
CA ILE A 265 -16.05 -12.51 -4.63
C ILE A 265 -16.53 -13.97 -4.70
N GLY A 266 -17.10 -14.51 -3.62
CA GLY A 266 -17.73 -15.83 -3.60
C GLY A 266 -18.93 -15.97 -4.54
N LYS A 267 -19.66 -14.88 -4.84
CA LYS A 267 -20.70 -14.81 -5.89
C LYS A 267 -20.06 -14.84 -7.27
N LEU A 268 -19.06 -14.00 -7.54
CA LEU A 268 -18.37 -13.95 -8.83
C LEU A 268 -17.73 -15.30 -9.17
N VAL A 269 -16.98 -15.91 -8.25
CA VAL A 269 -16.38 -17.24 -8.39
C VAL A 269 -17.42 -18.31 -8.77
N LYS A 270 -18.59 -18.33 -8.13
CA LYS A 270 -19.67 -19.28 -8.45
C LYS A 270 -20.23 -19.07 -9.86
N GLU A 271 -20.27 -17.84 -10.35
CA GLU A 271 -20.66 -17.57 -11.73
C GLU A 271 -19.62 -18.05 -12.74
N HIS A 272 -18.32 -17.93 -12.44
CA HIS A 272 -17.25 -18.46 -13.30
C HIS A 272 -17.33 -19.98 -13.36
N TYR A 273 -17.45 -20.67 -12.23
CA TYR A 273 -17.69 -22.13 -12.19
C TYR A 273 -18.92 -22.57 -13.01
N ARG A 274 -20.00 -21.78 -13.04
CA ARG A 274 -21.20 -22.08 -13.84
C ARG A 274 -21.01 -21.82 -15.35
N LYS A 275 -20.11 -20.90 -15.71
CA LYS A 275 -19.81 -20.48 -17.10
C LYS A 275 -18.45 -21.00 -17.59
N PHE A 276 -17.83 -21.95 -16.90
CA PHE A 276 -16.46 -22.39 -17.21
C PHE A 276 -16.42 -23.32 -18.42
N GLU A 277 -15.54 -23.05 -19.37
CA GLU A 277 -15.31 -23.87 -20.56
C GLU A 277 -13.80 -24.18 -20.66
N LYS A 278 -13.45 -25.48 -20.67
CA LYS A 278 -12.04 -25.88 -20.62
C LYS A 278 -11.31 -25.50 -21.91
N GLY A 279 -10.16 -24.85 -21.79
CA GLY A 279 -9.42 -24.29 -22.92
C GLY A 279 -9.91 -22.91 -23.40
N HIS A 280 -11.02 -22.38 -22.87
CA HIS A 280 -11.45 -20.99 -23.08
C HIS A 280 -11.41 -20.21 -21.77
N ILE A 281 -10.19 -19.86 -21.36
CA ILE A 281 -9.89 -19.17 -20.10
C ILE A 281 -9.97 -17.66 -20.31
N ARG A 282 -10.95 -17.00 -19.68
CA ARG A 282 -11.21 -15.56 -19.86
C ARG A 282 -10.32 -14.67 -18.99
N ASP A 283 -10.03 -15.13 -17.77
CA ASP A 283 -9.50 -14.31 -16.67
C ASP A 283 -8.73 -15.14 -15.63
N ILE A 284 -8.22 -14.48 -14.59
CA ILE A 284 -7.53 -15.13 -13.47
C ILE A 284 -8.42 -16.16 -12.76
N THR A 285 -9.73 -15.93 -12.61
CA THR A 285 -10.62 -16.86 -11.91
C THR A 285 -10.76 -18.16 -12.69
N ASP A 286 -11.00 -18.10 -14.01
CA ASP A 286 -11.02 -19.29 -14.86
C ASP A 286 -9.68 -20.04 -14.84
N SER A 287 -8.55 -19.32 -14.85
CA SER A 287 -7.22 -19.94 -14.79
C SER A 287 -6.97 -20.68 -13.46
N LEU A 288 -7.47 -20.15 -12.35
CA LEU A 288 -7.45 -20.81 -11.05
C LEU A 288 -8.44 -21.99 -10.98
N ILE A 289 -9.57 -21.93 -11.69
CA ILE A 289 -10.52 -23.05 -11.82
C ILE A 289 -9.92 -24.20 -12.65
N GLU A 290 -9.28 -23.91 -13.78
CA GLU A 290 -8.60 -24.91 -14.61
C GLU A 290 -7.48 -25.62 -13.83
N HIS A 291 -6.66 -24.86 -13.10
CA HIS A 291 -5.62 -25.43 -12.24
C HIS A 291 -6.18 -26.32 -11.12
N CYS A 292 -7.36 -25.99 -10.57
CA CYS A 292 -8.09 -26.86 -9.63
C CYS A 292 -8.61 -28.15 -10.29
N GLN A 293 -8.93 -28.14 -11.59
CA GLN A 293 -9.42 -29.31 -12.32
C GLN A 293 -8.28 -30.25 -12.72
N ASP A 294 -7.25 -29.75 -13.39
CA ASP A 294 -6.14 -30.59 -13.88
C ASP A 294 -5.41 -31.31 -12.75
N ARG A 295 -5.24 -30.63 -11.62
CA ARG A 295 -4.60 -31.20 -10.43
C ARG A 295 -5.39 -32.35 -9.79
N LYS A 296 -6.70 -32.48 -10.05
CA LYS A 296 -7.50 -33.65 -9.61
C LYS A 296 -7.25 -34.90 -10.45
N LEU A 297 -6.53 -34.76 -11.56
CA LEU A 297 -6.10 -35.85 -12.44
C LEU A 297 -4.66 -36.29 -12.13
N ASP A 298 -3.95 -35.60 -11.23
CA ASP A 298 -2.60 -35.95 -10.78
C ASP A 298 -2.64 -36.72 -9.45
N GLU A 299 -2.52 -38.05 -9.53
CA GLU A 299 -2.44 -38.94 -8.36
C GLU A 299 -1.23 -38.66 -7.45
N ASN A 300 -0.22 -37.92 -7.94
CA ASN A 300 1.01 -37.59 -7.19
C ASN A 300 0.99 -36.18 -6.57
N ALA A 301 -0.18 -35.53 -6.46
CA ALA A 301 -0.37 -34.17 -5.93
C ALA A 301 -0.04 -34.00 -4.42
N ASN A 302 1.24 -34.19 -4.06
CA ASN A 302 1.82 -34.23 -2.71
C ASN A 302 1.77 -32.92 -1.90
N ILE A 303 1.00 -31.91 -2.32
CA ILE A 303 0.93 -30.60 -1.69
C ILE A 303 -0.48 -30.36 -1.12
N GLN A 304 -0.58 -30.19 0.21
CA GLN A 304 -1.81 -29.88 0.95
C GLN A 304 -2.34 -28.46 0.67
N LEU A 305 -2.77 -28.23 -0.56
CA LEU A 305 -3.37 -27.02 -1.08
C LEU A 305 -4.84 -27.33 -1.40
N SER A 306 -5.80 -26.79 -0.66
CA SER A 306 -7.22 -26.94 -1.01
C SER A 306 -7.58 -26.10 -2.23
N ASP A 307 -8.61 -26.50 -2.98
CA ASP A 307 -9.15 -25.69 -4.07
C ASP A 307 -9.58 -24.31 -3.56
N GLU A 308 -10.18 -24.25 -2.37
CA GLU A 308 -10.45 -23.00 -1.64
C GLU A 308 -9.19 -22.11 -1.52
N LYS A 309 -8.04 -22.67 -1.12
CA LYS A 309 -6.79 -21.90 -1.02
C LYS A 309 -6.26 -21.45 -2.39
N ILE A 310 -6.57 -22.14 -3.48
CA ILE A 310 -6.23 -21.72 -4.85
C ILE A 310 -7.15 -20.56 -5.26
N ILE A 311 -8.46 -20.77 -5.19
CA ILE A 311 -9.49 -19.78 -5.57
C ILE A 311 -9.36 -18.50 -4.73
N ASN A 312 -9.13 -18.60 -3.42
CA ASN A 312 -9.00 -17.43 -2.55
C ASN A 312 -7.80 -16.53 -2.88
N VAL A 313 -6.87 -16.95 -3.76
CA VAL A 313 -5.83 -16.07 -4.33
C VAL A 313 -6.44 -14.86 -5.05
N VAL A 314 -7.62 -14.98 -5.65
CA VAL A 314 -8.26 -13.86 -6.35
C VAL A 314 -8.75 -12.76 -5.39
N LEU A 315 -9.07 -13.09 -4.12
CA LEU A 315 -9.38 -12.09 -3.10
C LEU A 315 -8.13 -11.30 -2.68
N ASP A 316 -7.00 -11.98 -2.48
CA ASP A 316 -5.70 -11.33 -2.24
C ASP A 316 -5.29 -10.41 -3.39
N ILE A 317 -5.55 -10.81 -4.65
CA ILE A 317 -5.24 -10.00 -5.84
C ILE A 317 -6.16 -8.79 -5.94
N PHE A 318 -7.48 -8.99 -5.93
CA PHE A 318 -8.46 -7.92 -6.11
C PHE A 318 -8.32 -6.84 -5.02
N GLY A 319 -8.25 -7.26 -3.75
CA GLY A 319 -8.15 -6.35 -2.61
C GLY A 319 -6.85 -5.54 -2.57
N ALA A 320 -5.71 -6.16 -2.90
CA ALA A 320 -4.44 -5.44 -2.98
C ALA A 320 -4.37 -4.51 -4.21
N GLY A 321 -4.99 -4.90 -5.32
CA GLY A 321 -5.03 -4.12 -6.55
C GLY A 321 -5.77 -2.80 -6.37
N PHE A 322 -7.08 -2.85 -6.05
CA PHE A 322 -7.90 -1.64 -6.05
C PHE A 322 -7.41 -0.60 -5.02
N ASP A 323 -7.08 -1.04 -3.81
CA ASP A 323 -6.77 -0.12 -2.71
C ASP A 323 -5.44 0.62 -2.91
N THR A 324 -4.38 -0.11 -3.28
CA THR A 324 -3.03 0.46 -3.33
C THR A 324 -2.87 1.43 -4.50
N VAL A 325 -3.47 1.10 -5.64
CA VAL A 325 -3.45 1.97 -6.83
C VAL A 325 -4.37 3.17 -6.65
N THR A 326 -5.60 3.00 -6.14
CA THR A 326 -6.49 4.13 -5.81
C THR A 326 -5.80 5.12 -4.87
N THR A 327 -5.15 4.61 -3.82
CA THR A 327 -4.44 5.45 -2.84
C THR A 327 -3.30 6.23 -3.49
N ALA A 328 -2.54 5.60 -4.39
CA ALA A 328 -1.43 6.26 -5.09
C ALA A 328 -1.90 7.33 -6.10
N ILE A 329 -2.94 7.05 -6.89
CA ILE A 329 -3.53 8.02 -7.83
C ILE A 329 -4.16 9.19 -7.06
N SER A 330 -4.91 8.91 -5.99
CA SER A 330 -5.55 9.94 -5.17
C SER A 330 -4.53 10.88 -4.51
N TRP A 331 -3.43 10.34 -3.95
CA TRP A 331 -2.30 11.18 -3.50
C TRP A 331 -1.63 11.94 -4.65
N GLY A 332 -1.50 11.34 -5.83
CA GLY A 332 -0.99 12.02 -7.03
C GLY A 332 -1.80 13.26 -7.39
N LEU A 333 -3.13 13.14 -7.43
CA LEU A 333 -4.06 14.25 -7.66
C LEU A 333 -3.96 15.32 -6.55
N MET A 334 -3.88 14.91 -5.27
CA MET A 334 -3.67 15.83 -4.13
C MET A 334 -2.34 16.60 -4.24
N TYR A 335 -1.26 15.96 -4.70
CA TYR A 335 0.01 16.64 -4.95
C TYR A 335 -0.04 17.60 -6.15
N LEU A 336 -0.79 17.27 -7.20
CA LEU A 336 -0.93 18.14 -8.38
C LEU A 336 -1.67 19.44 -8.03
N VAL A 337 -2.84 19.36 -7.38
CA VAL A 337 -3.61 20.56 -7.01
C VAL A 337 -2.91 21.43 -5.97
N THR A 338 -2.08 20.84 -5.10
CA THR A 338 -1.24 21.59 -4.15
C THR A 338 0.08 22.10 -4.76
N ASN A 339 0.45 21.64 -5.96
CA ASN A 339 1.66 22.08 -6.66
C ASN A 339 1.42 22.32 -8.17
N PRO A 340 0.61 23.33 -8.59
CA PRO A 340 0.26 23.54 -10.00
C PRO A 340 1.47 23.71 -10.95
N ARG A 341 2.61 24.19 -10.44
CA ARG A 341 3.88 24.27 -11.19
C ARG A 341 4.40 22.90 -11.63
N ILE A 342 4.13 21.85 -10.86
CA ILE A 342 4.53 20.47 -11.18
C ILE A 342 3.54 19.85 -12.17
N GLN A 343 2.24 20.10 -12.02
CA GLN A 343 1.21 19.71 -12.99
C GLN A 343 1.54 20.22 -14.39
N ARG A 344 1.83 21.53 -14.53
CA ARG A 344 2.16 22.13 -15.82
C ARG A 344 3.44 21.56 -16.44
N LYS A 345 4.49 21.32 -15.64
CA LYS A 345 5.71 20.64 -16.10
C LYS A 345 5.47 19.22 -16.63
N ILE A 346 4.53 18.50 -16.03
CA ILE A 346 4.17 17.14 -16.48
C ILE A 346 3.42 17.21 -17.81
N GLN A 347 2.54 18.19 -17.98
CA GLN A 347 1.88 18.46 -19.27
C GLN A 347 2.93 18.81 -20.35
N GLU A 348 3.81 19.78 -20.07
CA GLU A 348 4.94 20.18 -20.94
C GLU A 348 5.87 19.00 -21.33
N GLU A 349 6.04 17.97 -20.48
CA GLU A 349 6.89 16.81 -20.80
C GLU A 349 6.13 15.63 -21.45
N LEU A 350 4.82 15.46 -21.15
CA LEU A 350 3.95 14.50 -21.83
C LEU A 350 3.76 14.86 -23.30
N ASP A 351 3.84 16.14 -23.64
CA ASP A 351 3.98 16.63 -25.02
C ASP A 351 5.33 16.21 -25.67
N THR A 352 6.22 15.45 -24.98
CA THR A 352 7.61 15.21 -25.40
C THR A 352 8.22 13.76 -25.38
N LYS A 353 8.28 12.92 -24.29
CA LYS A 353 9.20 11.69 -24.22
C LYS A 353 8.85 10.47 -23.28
N MET A 354 9.29 9.19 -23.55
CA MET A 354 9.12 7.97 -22.67
C MET A 354 10.17 6.74 -22.68
N GLY A 355 10.52 6.01 -21.54
CA GLY A 355 11.22 4.65 -21.36
C GLY A 355 11.83 4.15 -19.94
N ARG A 356 11.98 2.82 -19.52
CA ARG A 356 12.20 2.31 -18.05
C ARG A 356 13.05 0.97 -17.63
N GLU A 357 13.24 0.63 -16.28
CA GLU A 357 13.56 -0.70 -15.48
C GLU A 357 15.03 -1.08 -14.92
N ARG A 358 15.51 -2.04 -13.99
CA ARG A 358 15.19 -2.99 -12.78
C ARG A 358 16.44 -3.90 -12.24
N LEU A 359 16.62 -4.82 -11.19
CA LEU A 359 16.18 -5.28 -9.75
C LEU A 359 16.96 -6.54 -9.06
N VAL A 360 16.56 -7.13 -7.85
CA VAL A 360 16.68 -8.54 -7.15
C VAL A 360 17.49 -8.95 -5.81
N TYR A 361 17.47 -10.25 -5.28
CA TYR A 361 17.75 -10.71 -3.84
C TYR A 361 18.14 -12.22 -3.44
N THR A 362 18.46 -12.57 -2.15
CA THR A 362 18.87 -13.92 -1.53
C THR A 362 18.30 -14.29 -0.08
N THR A 363 18.84 -15.23 0.78
CA THR A 363 18.18 -15.78 2.04
C THR A 363 18.95 -16.50 3.25
N ARG A 364 18.42 -16.46 4.54
CA ARG A 364 18.31 -17.49 5.67
C ARG A 364 18.59 -17.11 7.19
N ASP A 365 17.98 -17.88 8.15
CA ASP A 365 17.96 -17.83 9.68
C ASP A 365 19.24 -17.31 10.35
N THR A 366 19.18 -16.20 11.12
CA THR A 366 20.23 -15.18 10.91
C THR A 366 20.83 -14.35 12.06
N ASN A 367 22.02 -13.81 11.75
CA ASN A 367 22.67 -12.69 12.42
C ASN A 367 22.54 -11.43 11.54
N LEU A 368 22.00 -10.34 12.09
CA LEU A 368 21.85 -9.06 11.41
C LEU A 368 22.67 -8.00 12.15
N ASN A 369 23.70 -7.47 11.50
CA ASN A 369 24.62 -6.44 12.02
C ASN A 369 25.22 -6.76 13.41
N GLY A 370 25.47 -8.04 13.70
CA GLY A 370 26.01 -8.53 14.99
C GLY A 370 24.95 -8.93 16.03
N PHE A 371 23.67 -8.70 15.76
CA PHE A 371 22.56 -9.02 16.65
C PHE A 371 21.92 -10.36 16.29
N TYR A 372 21.50 -11.10 17.33
CA TYR A 372 20.76 -12.35 17.17
C TYR A 372 19.27 -12.06 16.95
N ILE A 373 18.71 -12.52 15.84
CA ILE A 373 17.26 -12.47 15.58
C ILE A 373 16.74 -13.91 15.65
N PRO A 374 16.01 -14.30 16.71
CA PRO A 374 15.50 -15.66 16.82
C PRO A 374 14.35 -15.89 15.85
N LYS A 375 14.35 -17.06 15.20
CA LYS A 375 13.25 -17.57 14.38
C LYS A 375 11.87 -17.29 14.99
N GLY A 376 10.94 -16.76 14.19
CA GLY A 376 9.55 -16.52 14.57
C GLY A 376 9.26 -15.17 15.27
N HIS A 377 10.19 -14.21 15.27
CA HIS A 377 9.91 -12.86 15.78
C HIS A 377 9.06 -12.02 14.81
N CYS A 378 8.20 -11.16 15.35
CA CYS A 378 7.48 -10.15 14.57
C CYS A 378 8.44 -9.04 14.16
N VAL A 379 8.44 -8.68 12.87
CA VAL A 379 9.36 -7.70 12.28
C VAL A 379 8.57 -6.63 11.52
N PHE A 380 8.72 -5.36 11.93
CA PHE A 380 8.23 -4.21 11.18
C PHE A 380 9.35 -3.61 10.31
N VAL A 381 9.01 -3.22 9.09
CA VAL A 381 9.95 -2.68 8.09
C VAL A 381 9.54 -1.23 7.83
N ASN A 382 10.31 -0.27 8.33
CA ASN A 382 9.92 1.14 8.24
C ASN A 382 10.29 1.75 6.87
N GLN A 383 9.50 1.43 5.84
CA GLN A 383 9.63 2.01 4.50
C GLN A 383 9.57 3.54 4.51
N TRP A 384 8.74 4.13 5.38
CA TRP A 384 8.68 5.59 5.55
C TRP A 384 10.03 6.15 6.03
N GLN A 385 10.71 5.50 6.98
CA GLN A 385 12.04 5.95 7.43
C GLN A 385 13.07 5.92 6.30
N ILE A 386 13.11 4.89 5.43
CA ILE A 386 14.03 4.89 4.29
C ILE A 386 13.77 6.11 3.40
N ASN A 387 12.50 6.33 3.04
CA ASN A 387 12.09 7.40 2.12
C ASN A 387 12.16 8.80 2.77
N HIS A 388 12.36 8.89 4.10
CA HIS A 388 12.50 10.13 4.86
C HIS A 388 13.87 10.27 5.56
N ASP A 389 14.86 9.42 5.27
CA ASP A 389 16.20 9.55 5.86
C ASP A 389 16.91 10.80 5.31
N GLN A 390 17.17 11.77 6.19
CA GLN A 390 17.84 13.02 5.83
C GLN A 390 19.23 12.78 5.23
N LYS A 391 19.91 11.66 5.55
CA LYS A 391 21.20 11.27 4.97
C LYS A 391 21.09 10.79 3.52
N LEU A 392 19.93 10.28 3.11
CA LEU A 392 19.67 9.79 1.76
C LEU A 392 19.05 10.87 0.86
N TRP A 393 18.21 11.75 1.43
CA TRP A 393 17.35 12.65 0.66
C TRP A 393 17.61 14.15 0.85
N GLY A 394 18.37 14.55 1.88
CA GLY A 394 18.69 15.95 2.21
C GLY A 394 17.50 16.74 2.76
N ASP A 395 16.47 16.95 1.95
CA ASP A 395 15.20 17.63 2.26
C ASP A 395 13.99 16.67 2.15
N PRO A 396 13.92 15.59 2.96
CA PRO A 396 12.90 14.54 2.83
C PRO A 396 11.45 15.05 2.99
N SER A 397 11.25 16.21 3.61
CA SER A 397 9.93 16.82 3.82
C SER A 397 9.56 17.89 2.79
N VAL A 398 10.17 17.86 1.59
CA VAL A 398 9.82 18.76 0.47
C VAL A 398 9.40 17.93 -0.74
N PHE A 399 8.17 18.10 -1.20
CA PHE A 399 7.73 17.48 -2.46
C PHE A 399 8.46 18.16 -3.63
N ARG A 400 9.39 17.42 -4.24
CA ARG A 400 10.36 17.95 -5.23
C ARG A 400 10.73 16.84 -6.23
N PRO A 401 9.92 16.62 -7.30
CA PRO A 401 10.18 15.61 -8.32
C PRO A 401 11.57 15.72 -8.96
N GLU A 402 12.09 16.94 -9.07
CA GLU A 402 13.42 17.23 -9.62
C GLU A 402 14.56 16.55 -8.85
N ARG A 403 14.32 16.04 -7.63
CA ARG A 403 15.32 15.21 -6.91
C ARG A 403 15.69 13.93 -7.69
N PHE A 404 14.82 13.44 -8.57
CA PHE A 404 15.05 12.23 -9.37
C PHE A 404 15.57 12.51 -10.80
N ILE A 405 15.88 13.77 -11.12
CA ILE A 405 16.27 14.20 -12.46
C ILE A 405 17.73 14.66 -12.44
N THR A 406 18.54 14.12 -13.35
CA THR A 406 19.95 14.47 -13.54
C THR A 406 20.11 15.86 -14.17
N SER A 407 21.32 16.41 -14.15
CA SER A 407 21.65 17.65 -14.86
C SER A 407 21.44 17.58 -16.38
N SER A 408 21.38 16.38 -16.97
CA SER A 408 21.03 16.15 -18.38
C SER A 408 19.53 15.98 -18.64
N GLY A 409 18.66 16.19 -17.65
CA GLY A 409 17.21 16.00 -17.80
C GLY A 409 16.79 14.53 -17.92
N THR A 410 17.67 13.59 -17.54
CA THR A 410 17.39 12.15 -17.55
C THR A 410 17.10 11.66 -16.13
N VAL A 411 16.62 10.42 -15.97
CA VAL A 411 16.32 9.90 -14.63
C VAL A 411 17.57 9.43 -13.91
N ASP A 412 17.78 9.85 -12.66
CA ASP A 412 18.73 9.21 -11.76
C ASP A 412 18.17 7.85 -11.32
N LYS A 413 18.51 6.80 -12.09
CA LYS A 413 18.13 5.41 -11.81
C LYS A 413 18.59 5.01 -10.40
N THR A 414 19.85 5.29 -10.03
CA THR A 414 20.47 4.91 -8.76
C THR A 414 19.84 5.59 -7.54
N LEU A 415 19.26 6.79 -7.70
CA LEU A 415 18.47 7.45 -6.66
C LEU A 415 17.01 6.98 -6.65
N SER A 416 16.42 6.69 -7.81
CA SER A 416 15.06 6.12 -7.90
C SER A 416 14.95 4.73 -7.26
N GLU A 417 16.00 3.90 -7.34
CA GLU A 417 16.06 2.57 -6.72
C GLU A 417 16.09 2.59 -5.18
N LYS A 418 16.40 3.75 -4.57
CA LYS A 418 16.35 3.95 -3.12
C LYS A 418 14.94 4.21 -2.59
N VAL A 419 13.94 4.43 -3.46
CA VAL A 419 12.54 4.58 -3.08
C VAL A 419 11.92 3.21 -2.80
N ILE A 420 11.80 2.87 -1.51
CA ILE A 420 11.29 1.57 -1.08
C ILE A 420 9.82 1.72 -0.69
N LEU A 421 8.92 1.20 -1.54
CA LEU A 421 7.46 1.21 -1.30
C LEU A 421 6.81 -0.16 -1.55
N PHE A 422 7.21 -0.86 -2.61
CA PHE A 422 6.66 -2.18 -2.99
C PHE A 422 7.20 -3.35 -2.13
N GLY A 423 7.93 -3.07 -1.05
CA GLY A 423 8.68 -4.05 -0.28
C GLY A 423 9.87 -4.63 -1.06
N LEU A 424 10.58 -5.53 -0.39
CA LEU A 424 11.77 -6.21 -0.90
C LEU A 424 11.73 -7.72 -0.56
N GLY A 425 12.62 -8.49 -1.19
CA GLY A 425 12.79 -9.91 -0.88
C GLY A 425 11.63 -10.81 -1.32
N LYS A 426 11.56 -12.00 -0.71
CA LYS A 426 10.53 -13.04 -1.01
C LYS A 426 9.09 -12.55 -0.85
N ARG A 427 8.83 -11.55 0.00
CA ARG A 427 7.50 -10.96 0.26
C ARG A 427 7.24 -9.65 -0.51
N LYS A 428 8.12 -9.23 -1.44
CA LYS A 428 7.89 -8.07 -2.34
C LYS A 428 6.53 -8.18 -3.05
N CYS A 429 5.88 -7.05 -3.33
CA CYS A 429 4.61 -6.99 -4.06
C CYS A 429 4.69 -7.73 -5.40
N ILE A 430 3.66 -8.51 -5.73
CA ILE A 430 3.55 -9.25 -6.99
C ILE A 430 3.04 -8.37 -8.15
N GLY A 431 2.25 -7.34 -7.84
CA GLY A 431 1.68 -6.40 -8.80
C GLY A 431 2.51 -5.13 -9.06
N GLU A 432 3.80 -5.07 -8.69
CA GLU A 432 4.61 -3.84 -8.85
C GLU A 432 4.58 -3.29 -10.29
N THR A 433 4.76 -4.15 -11.30
CA THR A 433 4.72 -3.70 -12.71
C THR A 433 3.36 -3.15 -13.07
N ILE A 434 2.30 -3.86 -12.67
CA ILE A 434 0.91 -3.52 -12.96
C ILE A 434 0.61 -2.14 -12.37
N ALA A 435 0.81 -1.95 -11.06
CA ALA A 435 0.63 -0.66 -10.41
C ALA A 435 1.50 0.45 -11.03
N ARG A 436 2.77 0.20 -11.37
CA ARG A 436 3.66 1.21 -12.00
C ARG A 436 3.26 1.56 -13.44
N LEU A 437 2.54 0.70 -14.15
CA LEU A 437 1.98 0.98 -15.48
C LEU A 437 0.61 1.64 -15.36
N GLU A 438 -0.28 1.09 -14.55
CA GLU A 438 -1.63 1.55 -14.27
C GLU A 438 -1.66 2.98 -13.71
N ILE A 439 -0.92 3.27 -12.64
CA ILE A 439 -0.78 4.63 -12.10
C ILE A 439 -0.22 5.58 -13.17
N PHE A 440 0.69 5.10 -14.03
CA PHE A 440 1.30 5.94 -15.05
C PHE A 440 0.34 6.24 -16.21
N LEU A 441 -0.38 5.25 -16.72
CA LEU A 441 -1.35 5.39 -17.80
C LEU A 441 -2.52 6.27 -17.34
N PHE A 442 -3.12 6.00 -16.17
CA PHE A 442 -4.14 6.88 -15.60
C PHE A 442 -3.64 8.31 -15.48
N MET A 443 -2.48 8.54 -14.85
CA MET A 443 -1.98 9.91 -14.65
C MET A 443 -1.58 10.59 -15.97
N ALA A 444 -1.02 9.87 -16.95
CA ALA A 444 -0.67 10.45 -18.25
C ALA A 444 -1.91 10.84 -19.06
N ILE A 445 -2.89 9.95 -19.18
CA ILE A 445 -4.14 10.17 -19.93
C ILE A 445 -4.95 11.30 -19.26
N LEU A 446 -5.05 11.31 -17.93
CA LEU A 446 -5.71 12.39 -17.19
C LEU A 446 -4.97 13.73 -17.38
N MET A 447 -3.64 13.77 -17.25
CA MET A 447 -2.87 15.03 -17.37
C MET A 447 -2.88 15.63 -18.77
N GLN A 448 -2.91 14.81 -19.82
CA GLN A 448 -2.98 15.27 -21.20
C GLN A 448 -4.29 16.02 -21.50
N GLN A 449 -5.40 15.64 -20.85
CA GLN A 449 -6.74 16.18 -21.11
C GLN A 449 -7.26 17.13 -20.02
N LEU A 450 -6.71 17.08 -18.80
CA LEU A 450 -7.21 17.81 -17.63
C LEU A 450 -6.12 18.61 -16.90
N GLU A 451 -6.45 19.85 -16.51
CA GLU A 451 -5.78 20.55 -15.42
C GLU A 451 -6.66 20.46 -14.16
N PHE A 452 -6.19 19.79 -13.11
CA PHE A 452 -6.93 19.76 -11.83
C PHE A 452 -6.61 21.00 -10.98
N SER A 453 -7.62 21.48 -10.27
CA SER A 453 -7.50 22.56 -9.28
C SER A 453 -8.41 22.28 -8.08
N VAL A 454 -8.40 23.18 -7.10
CA VAL A 454 -9.31 23.16 -5.95
C VAL A 454 -9.96 24.54 -5.82
N SER A 455 -11.25 24.55 -5.45
CA SER A 455 -12.07 25.77 -5.37
C SER A 455 -11.38 26.91 -4.60
N PRO A 456 -11.35 28.16 -5.13
CA PRO A 456 -10.59 29.26 -4.55
C PRO A 456 -10.86 29.50 -3.05
N GLY A 457 -9.78 29.60 -2.26
CA GLY A 457 -9.83 29.82 -0.82
C GLY A 457 -10.02 28.56 0.04
N MET A 458 -10.38 27.42 -0.56
CA MET A 458 -10.50 26.16 0.18
C MET A 458 -9.12 25.60 0.54
N LYS A 459 -9.01 24.95 1.70
CA LYS A 459 -7.76 24.33 2.18
C LYS A 459 -7.80 22.83 1.97
N VAL A 460 -6.79 22.32 1.28
CA VAL A 460 -6.53 20.88 1.15
C VAL A 460 -5.78 20.41 2.40
N ASP A 461 -6.35 19.49 3.18
CA ASP A 461 -5.63 18.86 4.28
C ASP A 461 -4.78 17.69 3.75
N MET A 462 -3.47 17.87 3.78
CA MET A 462 -2.48 16.87 3.38
C MET A 462 -2.05 15.98 4.55
N THR A 463 -2.68 16.07 5.73
CA THR A 463 -2.28 15.29 6.92
C THR A 463 -2.51 13.79 6.71
N PRO A 464 -1.46 12.93 6.80
CA PRO A 464 -1.63 11.51 6.51
C PRO A 464 -2.38 10.77 7.64
N ILE A 465 -3.39 9.99 7.25
CA ILE A 465 -4.14 9.09 8.13
C ILE A 465 -3.44 7.73 8.13
N TYR A 466 -2.98 7.29 9.31
CA TYR A 466 -2.21 6.05 9.44
C TYR A 466 -3.06 4.80 9.19
N GLY A 467 -2.50 3.87 8.40
CA GLY A 467 -3.08 2.57 8.07
C GLY A 467 -2.07 1.69 7.35
N LEU A 468 -2.48 0.49 6.93
CA LEU A 468 -1.74 -0.39 6.02
C LEU A 468 -1.43 0.31 4.70
N THR A 469 -2.44 0.97 4.13
CA THR A 469 -2.28 2.08 3.18
C THR A 469 -2.59 3.38 3.90
N VAL A 470 -1.78 4.41 3.65
CA VAL A 470 -1.89 5.71 4.33
C VAL A 470 -2.76 6.62 3.49
N LYS A 471 -3.90 7.05 4.05
CA LYS A 471 -4.92 7.85 3.34
C LYS A 471 -4.75 9.34 3.62
N HIS A 472 -5.45 10.19 2.86
CA HIS A 472 -5.68 11.59 3.20
C HIS A 472 -7.16 11.80 3.59
N PRO A 473 -7.50 12.90 4.30
CA PRO A 473 -8.88 13.34 4.44
C PRO A 473 -9.56 13.50 3.07
N ARG A 474 -10.86 13.18 2.99
CA ARG A 474 -11.65 13.36 1.76
C ARG A 474 -11.72 14.86 1.42
N CYS A 475 -11.70 15.19 0.13
CA CYS A 475 -11.68 16.57 -0.34
C CYS A 475 -12.70 16.74 -1.48
N GLU A 476 -13.89 17.23 -1.13
CA GLU A 476 -15.04 17.38 -2.03
C GLU A 476 -14.93 18.59 -2.98
N HIS A 477 -13.80 19.30 -2.98
CA HIS A 477 -13.63 20.60 -3.62
C HIS A 477 -12.65 20.56 -4.82
N PHE A 478 -12.39 19.37 -5.39
CA PHE A 478 -11.63 19.28 -6.63
C PHE A 478 -12.45 19.82 -7.79
N GLN A 479 -11.75 20.46 -8.72
CA GLN A 479 -12.28 20.90 -10.00
C GLN A 479 -11.36 20.39 -11.12
N ALA A 480 -11.91 20.09 -12.29
CA ALA A 480 -11.15 19.70 -13.47
C ALA A 480 -11.48 20.63 -14.64
N HIS A 481 -10.44 21.21 -15.25
CA HIS A 481 -10.56 22.06 -16.43
C HIS A 481 -10.06 21.30 -17.65
N PHE A 482 -10.80 21.34 -18.74
CA PHE A 482 -10.51 20.55 -19.94
C PHE A 482 -9.53 21.29 -20.84
N CYS A 483 -8.38 20.65 -21.08
CA CYS A 483 -7.34 21.15 -21.97
C CYS A 483 -7.83 21.03 -23.43
N TYR A 484 -8.52 22.07 -23.92
CA TYR A 484 -8.97 22.20 -25.30
C TYR A 484 -7.79 22.42 -26.27
N TRP A 485 -7.01 21.36 -26.48
CA TRP A 485 -6.10 21.27 -27.61
C TRP A 485 -6.90 21.30 -28.92
N GLY A 486 -6.45 22.07 -29.90
CA GLY A 486 -7.19 22.38 -31.13
C GLY A 486 -7.30 21.24 -32.17
N LEU A 487 -7.43 19.99 -31.72
CA LEU A 487 -7.53 18.80 -32.56
C LEU A 487 -8.77 17.99 -32.17
N ASN A 488 -9.66 17.74 -33.14
CA ASN A 488 -10.86 16.93 -32.92
C ASN A 488 -10.50 15.52 -32.42
N LEU A 489 -11.27 14.97 -31.46
CA LEU A 489 -11.11 13.58 -30.97
C LEU A 489 -11.03 12.55 -32.10
N THR A 490 -11.72 12.81 -33.22
CA THR A 490 -11.70 11.99 -34.45
C THR A 490 -10.29 11.70 -34.96
N VAL A 491 -9.33 12.63 -34.79
CA VAL A 491 -7.94 12.45 -35.25
C VAL A 491 -7.19 11.49 -34.33
N PHE A 492 -7.41 11.54 -33.02
CA PHE A 492 -6.78 10.62 -32.07
C PHE A 492 -7.35 9.20 -32.22
N GLN A 493 -8.67 9.08 -32.39
CA GLN A 493 -9.31 7.79 -32.70
C GLN A 493 -8.82 7.21 -34.03
N LEU A 494 -8.54 8.04 -35.04
CA LEU A 494 -7.92 7.61 -36.30
C LEU A 494 -6.48 7.12 -36.10
N LEU A 495 -5.66 7.82 -35.30
CA LEU A 495 -4.28 7.41 -35.05
C LEU A 495 -4.19 6.06 -34.30
N LEU A 496 -5.08 5.82 -33.35
CA LEU A 496 -5.22 4.51 -32.69
C LEU A 496 -5.75 3.44 -33.65
N ASN A 497 -6.89 3.68 -34.32
CA ASN A 497 -7.54 2.69 -35.18
C ASN A 497 -6.75 2.35 -36.45
N CYS A 498 -5.86 3.23 -36.94
CA CYS A 498 -5.05 2.97 -38.14
C CYS A 498 -3.79 2.14 -37.88
N GLY A 499 -3.48 1.75 -36.63
CA GLY A 499 -2.33 0.90 -36.32
C GLY A 499 -0.97 1.50 -36.70
N ALA A 500 -0.89 2.83 -36.82
CA ALA A 500 0.23 3.55 -37.43
C ALA A 500 1.47 3.71 -36.53
N ILE A 501 1.59 2.88 -35.48
CA ILE A 501 2.76 2.79 -34.61
C ILE A 501 3.49 1.49 -34.94
N GLU A 502 4.22 1.46 -36.06
CA GLU A 502 5.26 0.47 -36.25
C GLU A 502 6.34 0.68 -35.17
N LEU A 503 6.55 -0.31 -34.30
CA LEU A 503 7.67 -0.34 -33.34
C LEU A 503 9.01 -0.62 -34.05
N LYS A 504 9.37 0.23 -35.01
CA LYS A 504 10.66 0.25 -35.70
C LYS A 504 11.77 0.78 -34.78
N ARG A 505 12.27 -0.12 -33.93
CA ARG A 505 13.65 -0.20 -33.40
C ARG A 505 14.48 1.09 -33.51
N ALA A 506 14.22 2.04 -32.60
CA ALA A 506 15.06 3.21 -32.38
C ALA A 506 15.47 3.25 -30.90
N GLU A 507 16.75 3.48 -30.63
CA GLU A 507 17.32 3.46 -29.29
C GLU A 507 17.23 4.86 -28.65
N THR A 508 16.50 5.02 -27.55
CA THR A 508 16.68 6.13 -26.60
C THR A 508 15.97 5.86 -25.26
N GLU A 509 16.50 6.39 -24.17
CA GLU A 509 15.99 6.23 -22.80
C GLU A 509 15.28 7.53 -22.34
N ASN A 510 14.14 7.49 -21.60
CA ASN A 510 13.66 8.49 -20.58
C ASN A 510 12.14 8.40 -20.18
N SER A 511 11.73 7.70 -19.12
CA SER A 511 10.51 7.98 -18.27
C SER A 511 10.36 7.21 -16.94
N VAL A 512 11.47 6.85 -16.28
CA VAL A 512 11.38 6.30 -14.89
C VAL A 512 10.98 7.38 -13.85
N ALA A 513 11.31 8.66 -14.07
CA ALA A 513 11.28 9.71 -13.04
C ALA A 513 9.92 9.88 -12.33
N TRP A 514 8.85 10.05 -13.11
CA TRP A 514 7.54 10.45 -12.57
C TRP A 514 6.90 9.39 -11.69
N ALA A 515 7.07 8.11 -12.04
CA ALA A 515 6.64 6.97 -11.21
C ALA A 515 7.54 6.69 -9.99
N ALA A 516 8.62 7.46 -9.80
CA ALA A 516 9.33 7.56 -8.52
C ALA A 516 8.85 8.78 -7.71
N ALA A 517 8.64 9.93 -8.38
CA ALA A 517 8.21 11.17 -7.74
C ALA A 517 6.82 11.07 -7.06
N PHE A 518 5.82 10.51 -7.75
CA PHE A 518 4.47 10.33 -7.19
C PHE A 518 4.39 9.31 -6.03
N LEU A 519 5.45 8.55 -5.78
CA LEU A 519 5.53 7.54 -4.72
C LEU A 519 6.35 8.00 -3.49
N SER A 520 6.72 9.29 -3.44
CA SER A 520 7.34 9.92 -2.27
C SER A 520 6.32 10.13 -1.14
N PRO A 521 6.55 9.64 0.10
CA PRO A 521 5.63 9.86 1.21
C PRO A 521 5.59 11.32 1.66
N VAL A 522 4.57 11.65 2.45
CA VAL A 522 4.14 13.02 2.72
C VAL A 522 5.05 13.78 3.71
N PRO A 523 5.30 15.08 3.50
CA PRO A 523 5.95 15.97 4.47
C PRO A 523 5.31 15.99 5.87
N SER A 524 6.13 15.94 6.92
CA SER A 524 5.67 16.16 8.30
C SER A 524 5.87 17.62 8.72
N LEU A 525 4.79 18.39 8.86
CA LEU A 525 4.84 19.79 9.31
C LEU A 525 5.24 19.93 10.79
N LEU A 526 6.42 20.48 11.07
CA LEU A 526 6.89 20.84 12.42
C LEU A 526 7.77 22.11 12.45
N CYS A 527 7.17 23.29 12.24
CA CYS A 527 7.47 24.48 13.07
C CYS A 527 6.53 25.67 12.78
N PRO A 528 5.87 26.25 13.80
CA PRO A 528 5.27 27.58 13.71
C PRO A 528 6.26 28.68 14.16
N ARG A 529 6.24 29.83 13.47
CA ARG A 529 6.94 31.10 13.82
C ARG A 529 8.47 31.08 13.87
N VAL A 530 9.12 31.47 12.77
CA VAL A 530 10.02 32.65 12.71
C VAL A 530 9.99 33.18 11.27
N TRP A 531 9.21 34.22 10.98
CA TRP A 531 9.30 35.13 9.81
C TRP A 531 8.30 36.28 10.03
N GLN A 532 8.65 37.18 10.95
CA GLN A 532 8.18 38.56 10.96
C GLN A 532 9.43 39.45 10.82
N ASP A 533 9.23 40.73 10.49
CA ASP A 533 10.25 41.78 10.47
C ASP A 533 11.33 41.67 9.38
N SER A 534 10.91 41.66 8.11
CA SER A 534 11.74 42.18 6.99
C SER A 534 10.92 42.57 5.74
N LEU A 535 9.92 43.44 5.93
CA LEU A 535 9.32 44.23 4.85
C LEU A 535 9.30 45.71 5.24
N GLY A 536 10.25 46.48 4.71
CA GLY A 536 10.15 47.93 4.63
C GLY A 536 9.28 48.34 3.43
N PRO A 537 8.62 49.51 3.47
CA PRO A 537 7.67 49.92 2.43
C PRO A 537 8.35 50.40 1.13
N GLU A 538 7.53 50.48 0.09
CA GLU A 538 7.90 50.84 -1.28
C GLU A 538 8.31 52.31 -1.45
N GLN A 539 9.28 52.55 -2.35
CA GLN A 539 9.33 53.66 -3.31
C GLN A 539 9.89 53.13 -4.64
#